data_AF-A0A8J1TBM8-F1
#
_entry.id   AF-A0A8J1TBM8-F1
#
_cell.length_a   1.000
_cell.length_b   1.000
_cell.length_c   1.000
_cell.angle_alpha   90.00
_cell.angle_beta   90.00
_cell.angle_gamma   90.00
#
_symmetry.space_group_name_H-M   'P 1'
#
loop_
_entity.id
_entity.type
_entity.pdbx_description
1 polymer ?
#
loop_
_entity_poly.entity_id
_entity_poly.type
_entity_poly.pdbx_seq_one_letter_code
_entity_poly.pdbx_strand_id
1 'polypeptide(L)'
;GYDIPKSTQVWINLFALHHDEKIFDEPLSYKPERWLDDSGELVSIEKRNKIIPSGAGRRACAAEQFARARMFLFLSNILQRFTIVQPEDAKPPSADPRNYTLGIILEPGPFTIKAIPR
;
A
#
# COMPACT_ATOMS: atom_id res chain seq x y z
N GLY A 1 2.90 31.38 -10.39
CA GLY A 1 3.86 30.28 -10.17
C GLY A 1 4.65 30.56 -8.91
N TYR A 2 5.62 29.70 -8.57
CA TYR A 2 6.52 29.91 -7.44
C TYR A 2 7.97 29.82 -7.93
N ASP A 3 8.84 30.69 -7.42
CA ASP A 3 10.28 30.66 -7.70
C ASP A 3 10.98 29.79 -6.65
N ILE A 4 11.48 28.63 -7.08
CA ILE A 4 12.17 27.67 -6.20
C ILE A 4 13.67 27.75 -6.49
N PRO A 5 14.51 28.21 -5.54
CA PRO A 5 15.95 28.30 -5.74
C PRO A 5 16.58 26.94 -6.06
N LYS A 6 17.66 26.96 -6.84
CA LYS A 6 18.46 25.75 -7.12
C LYS A 6 18.90 25.09 -5.80
N SER A 7 18.90 23.77 -5.79
CA SER A 7 19.26 22.92 -4.63
C SER A 7 18.26 22.94 -3.47
N THR A 8 17.06 23.52 -3.64
CA THR A 8 15.97 23.36 -2.67
C THR A 8 15.54 21.90 -2.60
N GLN A 9 15.48 21.33 -1.39
CA GLN A 9 14.94 19.99 -1.19
C GLN A 9 13.40 20.03 -1.25
N VAL A 10 12.83 19.13 -2.05
CA VAL A 10 11.39 19.00 -2.21
C VAL A 10 10.98 17.61 -1.79
N TRP A 11 10.04 17.53 -0.85
CA TRP A 11 9.44 16.29 -0.39
C TRP A 11 8.05 16.14 -0.99
N ILE A 12 7.80 14.99 -1.61
CA ILE A 12 6.48 14.65 -2.13
C ILE A 12 5.71 13.97 -1.00
N ASN A 13 4.59 14.56 -0.59
CA ASN A 13 3.72 13.97 0.42
C ASN A 13 2.87 12.85 -0.21
N LEU A 14 3.47 11.65 -0.33
CA LEU A 14 2.78 10.47 -0.84
C LEU A 14 1.60 10.06 0.03
N PHE A 15 1.68 10.28 1.35
CA PHE A 15 0.58 9.98 2.26
C PHE A 15 -0.67 10.79 1.87
N ALA A 16 -0.55 12.11 1.72
CA ALA A 16 -1.67 12.95 1.31
C ALA A 16 -2.19 12.58 -0.09
N LEU A 17 -1.30 12.24 -1.03
CA LEU A 17 -1.68 11.84 -2.38
C LEU A 17 -2.47 10.53 -2.40
N HIS A 18 -2.03 9.52 -1.64
CA HIS A 18 -2.70 8.21 -1.57
C HIS A 18 -3.98 8.22 -0.74
N HIS A 19 -4.24 9.29 0.01
CA HIS A 19 -5.40 9.43 0.90
C HIS A 19 -6.26 10.68 0.59
N ASP A 20 -6.19 11.21 -0.64
CA ASP A 20 -7.03 12.34 -1.06
C ASP A 20 -8.51 11.92 -1.13
N GLU A 21 -9.34 12.47 -0.25
CA GLU A 21 -10.79 12.22 -0.17
C GLU A 21 -11.54 12.60 -1.45
N LYS A 22 -10.97 13.46 -2.30
CA LYS A 22 -11.56 13.81 -3.60
C LYS A 22 -11.36 12.72 -4.65
N ILE A 23 -10.39 11.83 -4.43
CA ILE A 23 -10.03 10.74 -5.34
C ILE A 23 -10.52 9.40 -4.79
N PHE A 24 -10.39 9.19 -3.48
CA PHE A 24 -10.69 7.93 -2.82
C PHE A 24 -11.75 8.12 -1.74
N ASP A 25 -12.89 7.45 -1.91
CA ASP A 25 -13.88 7.30 -0.85
C ASP A 25 -13.31 6.49 0.32
N GLU A 26 -13.55 6.95 1.55
CA GLU A 26 -12.99 6.38 2.79
C GLU A 26 -11.49 6.05 2.66
N PRO A 27 -10.62 7.05 2.42
CA PRO A 27 -9.25 6.79 1.97
C PRO A 27 -8.42 5.97 2.97
N LEU A 28 -8.72 6.08 4.25
CA LEU A 28 -8.04 5.37 5.35
C LEU A 28 -8.57 3.94 5.58
N SER A 29 -9.70 3.58 4.98
CA SER A 29 -10.26 2.24 5.06
C SER A 29 -9.56 1.31 4.04
N TYR A 30 -9.16 0.12 4.49
CA TYR A 30 -8.68 -0.94 3.60
C TYR A 30 -9.85 -1.54 2.82
N LYS A 31 -9.98 -1.13 1.54
CA LYS A 31 -11.06 -1.51 0.62
C LYS A 31 -10.49 -2.11 -0.68
N PRO A 32 -10.13 -3.41 -0.73
CA PRO A 32 -9.62 -4.07 -1.95
C PRO A 32 -10.53 -3.90 -3.17
N GLU A 33 -11.84 -3.92 -2.95
CA GLU A 33 -12.89 -3.72 -3.95
C GLU A 33 -12.80 -2.36 -4.65
N ARG A 34 -12.10 -1.36 -4.07
CA ARG A 34 -11.84 -0.07 -4.74
C ARG A 34 -11.13 -0.24 -6.09
N TRP A 35 -10.40 -1.34 -6.27
CA TRP A 35 -9.65 -1.67 -7.47
C TRP A 35 -10.39 -2.58 -8.45
N LEU A 36 -11.65 -2.92 -8.14
CA LEU A 36 -12.55 -3.69 -8.99
C LEU A 36 -13.71 -2.81 -9.50
N ASP A 37 -14.20 -3.10 -10.70
CA ASP A 37 -15.44 -2.53 -11.22
C ASP A 37 -16.65 -3.41 -10.86
N ASP A 38 -17.86 -2.99 -11.28
CA ASP A 38 -19.11 -3.69 -10.96
C ASP A 38 -19.18 -5.11 -11.53
N SER A 39 -18.33 -5.44 -12.52
CA SER A 39 -18.20 -6.79 -13.08
C SER A 39 -17.17 -7.66 -12.36
N GLY A 40 -16.45 -7.09 -11.38
CA GLY A 40 -15.36 -7.75 -10.66
C GLY A 40 -14.02 -7.69 -11.40
N GLU A 41 -13.93 -6.95 -12.49
CA GLU A 41 -12.69 -6.78 -13.27
C GLU A 41 -11.88 -5.59 -12.75
N LEU A 42 -10.59 -5.56 -13.08
CA LEU A 42 -9.72 -4.47 -12.63
C LEU A 42 -10.14 -3.12 -13.23
N VAL A 43 -10.36 -2.12 -12.37
CA VAL A 43 -10.66 -0.74 -12.79
C VAL A 43 -9.63 -0.17 -13.76
N SER A 44 -10.00 0.84 -14.54
CA SER A 44 -9.13 1.45 -15.57
C SER A 44 -7.71 1.76 -15.09
N ILE A 45 -6.75 1.68 -16.03
CA ILE A 45 -5.34 2.06 -15.78
C ILE A 45 -5.24 3.48 -15.22
N GLU A 46 -6.09 4.40 -15.68
CA GLU A 46 -6.12 5.78 -15.18
C GLU A 46 -6.41 5.83 -13.67
N LYS A 47 -7.42 5.09 -13.20
CA LYS A 47 -7.75 5.02 -11.76
C LYS A 47 -6.62 4.37 -10.97
N ARG A 48 -6.01 3.31 -11.50
CA ARG A 48 -4.86 2.64 -10.85
C ARG A 48 -3.63 3.54 -10.76
N ASN A 49 -3.41 4.42 -11.74
CA ASN A 49 -2.31 5.38 -11.75
C ASN A 49 -2.52 6.60 -10.83
N LYS A 50 -3.68 6.70 -10.14
CA LYS A 50 -3.88 7.73 -9.08
C LYS A 50 -3.07 7.42 -7.82
N ILE A 51 -2.58 6.19 -7.66
CA ILE A 51 -1.56 5.85 -6.65
C ILE A 51 -0.21 5.67 -7.30
N ILE A 52 0.83 6.12 -6.60
CA ILE A 52 2.24 6.02 -7.02
C ILE A 52 3.09 5.50 -5.84
N PRO A 53 2.87 4.25 -5.39
CA PRO A 53 3.54 3.71 -4.21
C PRO A 53 5.07 3.67 -4.37
N SER A 54 5.54 3.58 -5.62
CA SER A 54 6.95 3.50 -5.98
C SER A 54 7.51 4.83 -6.52
N GLY A 55 6.79 5.94 -6.30
CA GLY A 55 7.11 7.24 -6.89
C GLY A 55 6.78 7.33 -8.39
N ALA A 56 7.19 8.44 -9.03
CA ALA A 56 6.93 8.70 -10.44
C ALA A 56 8.04 9.55 -11.08
N GLY A 57 8.04 9.61 -12.42
CA GLY A 57 8.96 10.44 -13.20
C GLY A 57 10.41 9.94 -13.14
N ARG A 58 11.38 10.87 -13.23
CA ARG A 58 12.82 10.56 -13.34
C ARG A 58 13.40 9.81 -12.13
N ARG A 59 12.68 9.78 -11.01
CA ARG A 59 13.10 9.13 -9.75
C ARG A 59 12.13 8.02 -9.33
N ALA A 60 11.28 7.54 -10.25
CA ALA A 60 10.48 6.34 -10.01
C ALA A 60 11.38 5.16 -9.62
N CYS A 61 10.88 4.29 -8.76
CA CYS A 61 11.63 3.12 -8.30
C CYS A 61 11.98 2.21 -9.47
N ALA A 62 13.27 2.05 -9.75
CA ALA A 62 13.75 1.17 -10.82
C ALA A 62 13.35 -0.31 -10.62
N ALA A 63 13.05 -0.71 -9.38
CA ALA A 63 12.70 -2.08 -9.02
C ALA A 63 11.18 -2.32 -8.89
N GLU A 64 10.32 -1.37 -9.27
CA GLU A 64 8.87 -1.49 -9.07
C GLU A 64 8.30 -2.80 -9.64
N GLN A 65 8.57 -3.09 -10.91
CA GLN A 65 8.00 -4.27 -11.56
C GLN A 65 8.50 -5.57 -10.94
N PHE A 66 9.76 -5.59 -10.53
CA PHE A 66 10.35 -6.71 -9.81
C PHE A 66 9.70 -6.90 -8.43
N ALA A 67 9.51 -5.82 -7.67
CA ALA A 67 8.87 -5.85 -6.37
C ALA A 67 7.43 -6.34 -6.49
N ARG A 68 6.65 -5.84 -7.46
CA ARG A 68 5.27 -6.28 -7.71
C ARG A 68 5.18 -7.77 -8.02
N ALA A 69 6.06 -8.27 -8.89
CA ALA A 69 6.11 -9.70 -9.21
C ALA A 69 6.47 -10.55 -7.98
N ARG A 70 7.46 -10.13 -7.19
CA ARG A 70 7.84 -10.85 -5.95
C ARG A 70 6.73 -10.83 -4.91
N MET A 71 6.07 -9.70 -4.69
CA MET A 71 4.96 -9.59 -3.74
C MET A 71 3.83 -10.55 -4.13
N PHE A 72 3.47 -10.59 -5.41
CA PHE A 72 2.46 -11.51 -5.90
C PHE A 72 2.85 -12.97 -5.63
N LEU A 73 4.08 -13.36 -5.98
CA LEU A 73 4.57 -14.72 -5.77
C LEU A 73 4.63 -15.09 -4.28
N PHE A 74 5.12 -14.21 -3.41
CA PHE A 74 5.17 -14.47 -1.97
C PHE A 74 3.78 -14.64 -1.37
N LEU A 75 2.86 -13.70 -1.64
CA LEU A 75 1.51 -13.76 -1.09
C LEU A 75 0.76 -15.00 -1.59
N SER A 76 0.79 -15.27 -2.89
CA SER A 76 0.14 -16.46 -3.46
C SER A 76 0.72 -17.77 -2.91
N ASN A 77 2.04 -17.90 -2.79
CA ASN A 77 2.66 -19.10 -2.22
C ASN A 77 2.31 -19.30 -0.74
N ILE A 78 2.29 -18.23 0.06
CA ILE A 78 1.91 -18.29 1.47
C ILE A 78 0.45 -18.74 1.58
N LEU A 79 -0.46 -18.09 0.85
CA LEU A 79 -1.90 -18.36 0.94
C LEU A 79 -2.31 -19.72 0.34
N GLN A 80 -1.54 -20.25 -0.62
CA GLN A 80 -1.74 -21.60 -1.16
C GLN A 80 -1.33 -22.70 -0.17
N ARG A 81 -0.30 -22.46 0.64
CA ARG A 81 0.30 -23.49 1.52
C ARG A 81 -0.14 -23.37 2.97
N PHE A 82 -0.61 -22.21 3.40
CA PHE A 82 -0.96 -21.95 4.79
C PHE A 82 -2.31 -21.25 4.90
N THR A 83 -3.01 -21.57 5.98
CA THR A 83 -4.10 -20.76 6.51
C THR A 83 -3.52 -19.87 7.59
N ILE A 84 -3.57 -18.56 7.36
CA ILE A 84 -3.11 -17.56 8.33
C ILE A 84 -4.25 -17.25 9.29
N VAL A 85 -4.03 -17.47 10.59
CA VAL A 85 -5.00 -17.22 11.63
C VAL A 85 -4.42 -16.30 12.70
N GLN A 86 -5.29 -15.51 13.32
CA GLN A 86 -4.96 -14.71 14.48
C GLN A 86 -4.87 -15.63 15.72
N PRO A 87 -3.77 -15.59 16.49
CA PRO A 87 -3.71 -16.26 17.79
C PRO A 87 -4.77 -15.71 18.76
N GLU A 88 -5.33 -16.55 19.63
CA GLU A 88 -6.39 -16.16 20.57
C GLU A 88 -5.98 -14.98 21.48
N ASP A 89 -4.72 -14.94 21.90
CA ASP A 89 -4.18 -13.91 22.80
C ASP A 89 -3.59 -12.69 22.07
N ALA A 90 -3.60 -12.67 20.74
CA ALA A 90 -3.00 -11.60 19.94
C ALA A 90 -4.06 -10.68 19.34
N LYS A 91 -3.75 -9.38 19.22
CA LYS A 91 -4.55 -8.42 18.45
C LYS A 91 -3.99 -8.32 17.02
N PRO A 92 -4.84 -8.14 16.00
CA PRO A 92 -4.34 -7.87 14.66
C PRO A 92 -3.65 -6.50 14.64
N PRO A 93 -2.71 -6.26 13.71
CA PRO A 93 -2.18 -4.92 13.49
C PRO A 93 -3.33 -3.97 13.09
N SER A 94 -3.16 -2.68 13.38
CA SER A 94 -4.15 -1.67 12.96
C SER A 94 -4.27 -1.66 11.43
N ALA A 95 -5.48 -1.51 10.91
CA ALA A 95 -5.69 -1.27 9.48
C ALA A 95 -5.54 0.22 9.10
N ASP A 96 -5.46 1.11 10.10
CA ASP A 96 -5.31 2.55 9.90
C ASP A 96 -3.83 2.94 9.98
N PRO A 97 -3.23 3.43 8.88
CA PRO A 97 -1.80 3.74 8.81
C PRO A 97 -1.37 4.87 9.75
N ARG A 98 -2.32 5.64 10.31
CA ARG A 98 -2.01 6.67 11.32
C ARG A 98 -1.58 6.07 12.66
N ASN A 99 -1.86 4.80 12.89
CA ASN A 99 -1.44 4.06 14.09
C ASN A 99 -0.08 3.34 13.89
N TYR A 100 0.60 3.57 12.77
CA TYR A 100 1.89 2.96 12.50
C TYR A 100 3.03 3.79 13.08
N THR A 101 4.18 3.15 13.25
CA THR A 101 5.41 3.83 13.65
C THR A 101 5.79 4.82 12.55
N LEU A 102 5.89 6.11 12.93
CA LEU A 102 6.24 7.18 11.99
C LEU A 102 7.73 7.13 11.66
N GLY A 103 8.04 7.19 10.37
CA GLY A 103 9.39 7.20 9.82
C GLY A 103 9.39 7.60 8.35
N ILE A 104 10.50 7.36 7.64
CA ILE A 104 10.54 7.50 6.17
C ILE A 104 9.57 6.51 5.51
N ILE A 105 9.38 5.36 6.14
CA ILE A 105 8.37 4.34 5.81
C ILE A 105 7.48 4.17 7.04
N LEU A 106 6.18 3.95 6.82
CA LEU A 106 5.24 3.61 7.89
C LEU A 106 5.28 2.11 8.16
N GLU A 107 5.52 1.73 9.40
CA GLU A 107 5.65 0.33 9.79
C GLU A 107 4.59 -0.02 10.85
N PRO A 108 3.85 -1.13 10.68
CA PRO A 108 2.96 -1.60 11.73
C PRO A 108 3.78 -1.94 12.97
N GLY A 109 3.21 -1.72 14.16
CA GLY A 109 3.79 -2.23 15.40
C GLY A 109 3.89 -3.76 15.39
N PRO A 110 4.67 -4.36 16.31
CA PRO A 110 4.82 -5.81 16.40
C PRO A 110 3.47 -6.53 16.50
N PHE A 111 3.27 -7.58 15.69
CA PHE A 111 2.09 -8.42 15.71
C PHE A 111 2.46 -9.88 15.52
N THR A 112 1.60 -10.78 15.98
CA THR A 112 1.80 -12.23 15.89
C THR A 112 0.72 -12.85 15.02
N ILE A 113 1.13 -13.78 14.15
CA ILE A 113 0.23 -14.62 13.37
C ILE A 113 0.55 -16.09 13.61
N LYS A 114 -0.43 -16.96 13.40
CA LYS A 114 -0.23 -18.41 13.34
C LYS A 114 -0.46 -18.87 11.91
N ALA A 115 0.53 -19.54 11.32
CA ALA A 115 0.43 -20.12 9.99
C ALA A 115 0.22 -21.63 10.12
N ILE A 116 -0.95 -22.13 9.71
CA ILE A 116 -1.31 -23.55 9.77
C ILE A 116 -1.15 -24.12 8.35
N PRO A 117 -0.33 -25.16 8.12
CA PRO A 117 -0.26 -25.80 6.80
C PRO A 117 -1.65 -26.21 6.29
N ARG A 118 -1.90 -26.00 4.99
CA ARG A 118 -3.10 -26.46 4.29
C ARG A 118 -2.97 -27.90 3.85
#